data_AF-A0A0Q7B9M6-F1
#
_entry.id   AF-A0A0Q7B9M6-F1
#
_cell.length_a   1.000
_cell.length_b   1.000
_cell.length_c   1.000
_cell.angle_alpha   90.00
_cell.angle_beta   90.00
_cell.angle_gamma   90.00
#
_symmetry.space_group_name_H-M   'P 1'
#
loop_
_entity.id
_entity.type
_entity.pdbx_description
1 polymer ?
#
loop_
_entity_poly.entity_id
_entity_poly.type
_entity_poly.pdbx_seq_one_letter_code
_entity_poly.pdbx_strand_id
1 'polypeptide(L)'
;MGKDESLSALEAEIEETREQLATTIDQLLYRAHPKTIVSREVSSIKGHFVDAQTGQPRTDNILKVVGGVVGVVVVFAIIRKVVN
;
A
#
# COMPACT_ATOMS: atom_id res chain seq x y z
N MET A 1 8.69 37.52 39.21
CA MET A 1 9.93 37.54 38.43
C MET A 1 10.37 36.14 37.97
N GLY A 2 10.53 35.13 38.84
CA GLY A 2 11.04 33.82 38.40
C GLY A 2 10.09 32.94 37.56
N LYS A 3 8.77 33.23 37.58
CA LYS A 3 7.77 32.46 36.81
C LYS A 3 7.77 32.83 35.33
N ASP A 4 8.01 34.10 35.02
CA ASP A 4 8.03 34.63 33.65
C ASP A 4 9.27 34.12 32.89
N GLU A 5 10.41 34.00 33.58
CA GLU A 5 11.64 33.42 33.03
C GLU A 5 11.49 31.92 32.75
N SER A 6 10.82 31.17 33.66
CA SER A 6 10.52 29.75 33.44
C SER A 6 9.54 29.50 32.30
N LEU A 7 8.60 30.43 32.07
CA LEU A 7 7.67 30.36 30.94
C LEU A 7 8.39 30.64 29.62
N SER A 8 9.26 31.65 29.58
CA SER A 8 10.06 31.95 28.40
C SER A 8 11.02 30.81 28.04
N ALA A 9 11.62 30.15 29.03
CA ALA A 9 12.47 28.99 28.80
C ALA A 9 11.67 27.80 28.23
N LEU A 10 10.46 27.56 28.76
CA LEU A 10 9.57 26.52 28.26
C LEU A 10 9.09 26.80 26.83
N GLU A 11 8.77 28.05 26.50
CA GLU A 11 8.40 28.45 25.14
C GLU A 11 9.53 28.21 24.15
N ALA A 12 10.77 28.55 24.52
CA ALA A 12 11.95 28.28 23.69
C ALA A 12 12.17 26.78 23.45
N GLU A 13 12.04 25.96 24.50
CA GLU A 13 12.20 24.51 24.42
C GLU A 13 11.09 23.85 23.58
N ILE A 14 9.85 24.36 23.67
CA ILE A 14 8.74 23.92 22.82
C ILE A 14 9.00 24.24 21.35
N GLU A 15 9.52 25.44 21.04
CA GLU A 15 9.78 25.82 19.66
C GLU A 15 10.92 25.01 19.05
N GLU A 16 12.00 24.80 19.80
CA GLU A 16 13.08 23.90 19.38
C GLU A 16 12.56 22.48 19.12
N THR A 17 11.72 21.95 20.03
CA THR A 17 11.10 20.64 19.87
C THR A 17 10.23 20.59 18.61
N ARG A 18 9.46 21.64 18.31
CA ARG A 18 8.63 21.72 17.09
C ARG A 18 9.45 21.68 15.82
N GLU A 19 10.57 22.41 15.76
CA GLU A 19 11.47 22.40 14.61
C GLU A 19 12.08 21.01 14.37
N GLN A 20 12.50 20.32 15.44
CA GLN A 20 13.00 18.96 15.36
C GLN A 20 11.92 17.97 14.88
N LEU A 21 10.69 18.11 15.37
CA LEU A 21 9.57 17.28 14.92
C LEU A 21 9.23 17.54 13.44
N ALA A 22 9.16 18.80 13.00
CA ALA A 22 8.90 19.15 11.61
C ALA A 22 9.94 18.52 10.68
N THR A 23 11.22 18.61 11.06
CA THR A 23 12.33 17.97 10.34
C THR A 23 12.16 16.45 10.26
N THR A 24 11.77 15.83 11.37
CA THR A 24 11.55 14.38 11.44
C THR A 24 10.34 13.94 10.59
N ILE A 25 9.27 14.73 10.60
CA ILE A 25 8.06 14.49 9.81
C ILE A 25 8.35 14.59 8.31
N ASP A 26 9.11 15.58 7.86
CA ASP A 26 9.50 15.72 6.46
C ASP A 26 10.34 14.53 5.97
N GLN A 27 11.26 14.04 6.80
CA GLN A 27 12.04 12.84 6.50
C GLN A 27 11.14 11.58 6.41
N LEU A 28 10.14 11.47 7.28
CA LEU A 28 9.15 10.39 7.26
C LEU A 28 8.25 10.46 6.02
N LEU A 29 7.80 11.65 5.64
CA LEU A 29 6.99 11.86 4.42
C LEU A 29 7.75 11.45 3.16
N TYR A 30 9.05 11.77 3.08
CA TYR A 30 9.89 11.36 1.96
C TYR A 30 10.15 9.85 1.94
N ARG A 31 10.31 9.20 3.11
CA ARG A 31 10.61 7.76 3.19
C ARG A 31 9.37 6.87 3.09
N ALA A 32 8.24 7.34 3.60
CA ALA A 32 6.93 6.70 3.46
C ALA A 32 6.32 6.93 2.07
N HIS A 33 7.13 7.30 1.07
CA HIS A 33 6.65 7.63 -0.27
C HIS A 33 5.76 6.49 -0.78
N PRO A 34 4.44 6.72 -0.90
CA PRO A 34 3.46 5.65 -1.13
C PRO A 34 3.75 4.89 -2.43
N LYS A 35 4.40 5.56 -3.38
CA LYS A 35 4.91 5.01 -4.63
C LYS A 35 5.73 3.72 -4.46
N THR A 36 6.56 3.62 -3.42
CA THR A 36 7.40 2.43 -3.21
C THR A 36 6.60 1.26 -2.64
N ILE A 37 5.64 1.54 -1.76
CA ILE A 37 4.73 0.54 -1.18
C ILE A 37 3.82 -0.01 -2.28
N VAL A 38 3.16 0.88 -3.02
CA VAL A 38 2.29 0.52 -4.16
C VAL A 38 3.07 -0.27 -5.21
N SER A 39 4.30 0.14 -5.54
CA SER A 39 5.11 -0.58 -6.52
C SER A 39 5.46 -1.99 -6.06
N ARG A 40 5.73 -2.20 -4.76
CA ARG A 40 6.00 -3.54 -4.22
C ARG A 40 4.77 -4.42 -4.28
N GLU A 41 3.62 -3.86 -3.92
CA GLU A 41 2.35 -4.56 -3.93
C GLU A 41 1.93 -4.96 -5.36
N VAL A 42 2.02 -4.02 -6.31
CA VAL A 42 1.80 -4.31 -7.74
C VAL A 42 2.76 -5.37 -8.26
N SER A 43 4.04 -5.31 -7.87
CA SER A 43 5.03 -6.32 -8.28
C SER A 43 4.72 -7.70 -7.69
N SER A 44 4.27 -7.77 -6.44
CA SER A 44 3.82 -9.02 -5.80
C SER A 44 2.63 -9.62 -6.55
N ILE A 45 1.63 -8.80 -6.88
CA ILE A 45 0.45 -9.24 -7.64
C ILE A 45 0.88 -9.78 -9.01
N LYS A 46 1.73 -9.05 -9.73
CA LYS A 46 2.28 -9.52 -11.01
C LYS A 46 3.09 -10.81 -10.87
N GLY A 47 3.82 -10.99 -9.78
CA GLY A 47 4.59 -12.19 -9.48
C GLY A 47 3.78 -13.48 -9.45
N HIS A 48 2.47 -13.39 -9.18
CA HIS A 48 1.57 -14.56 -9.28
C HIS A 48 1.34 -15.02 -10.72
N PHE A 49 1.47 -14.14 -11.71
CA PHE A 49 1.14 -14.40 -13.11
C PHE A 49 2.33 -14.31 -14.05
N VAL A 50 3.43 -13.67 -13.64
CA VAL A 50 4.65 -13.49 -14.42
C VAL A 50 5.84 -13.79 -13.54
N ASP A 51 6.74 -14.60 -14.04
CA ASP A 51 7.98 -14.90 -13.34
C ASP A 51 8.91 -13.68 -13.30
N ALA A 52 9.34 -13.28 -12.10
CA ALA A 52 10.12 -12.06 -11.89
C ALA A 52 11.57 -12.16 -12.40
N GLN A 53 12.11 -13.37 -12.54
CA GLN A 53 13.50 -13.57 -12.99
C GLN A 53 13.59 -13.67 -14.52
N THR A 54 12.60 -14.33 -15.13
CA THR A 54 12.62 -14.65 -16.56
C THR A 54 11.64 -13.82 -17.40
N GLY A 55 10.69 -13.14 -16.76
CA GLY A 55 9.61 -12.42 -17.44
C GLY A 55 8.55 -13.32 -18.10
N GLN A 56 8.66 -14.64 -17.93
CA GLN A 56 7.75 -15.58 -18.58
C GLN A 56 6.39 -15.61 -17.88
N PRO A 57 5.27 -15.66 -18.63
CA PRO A 57 3.96 -15.87 -18.04
C PRO A 57 3.87 -17.22 -17.30
N ARG A 58 3.30 -17.20 -16.10
CA ARG A 58 2.95 -18.39 -15.32
C ARG A 58 1.64 -18.96 -15.84
N THR A 59 1.72 -19.62 -16.98
CA THR A 59 0.57 -20.16 -17.73
C THR A 59 -0.32 -21.06 -16.87
N ASP A 60 0.24 -21.85 -15.96
CA ASP A 60 -0.53 -22.69 -15.02
C ASP A 60 -1.45 -21.85 -14.10
N ASN A 61 -0.93 -20.80 -13.47
CA ASN A 61 -1.72 -19.90 -12.61
C ASN A 61 -2.77 -19.12 -13.39
N ILE A 62 -2.39 -18.64 -14.58
CA ILE A 62 -3.31 -17.95 -15.49
C ILE A 62 -4.46 -18.89 -15.88
N LEU A 63 -4.15 -20.13 -16.28
CA LEU A 63 -5.14 -21.11 -16.69
C LEU A 63 -6.11 -21.46 -15.56
N LYS A 64 -5.62 -21.58 -14.31
CA LYS A 64 -6.46 -21.81 -13.13
C LYS A 64 -7.47 -20.69 -12.91
N VAL A 65 -7.02 -19.42 -12.98
CA VAL A 65 -7.93 -18.27 -12.81
C VAL A 65 -8.94 -18.20 -13.94
N VAL A 66 -8.50 -18.39 -15.19
CA VAL A 66 -9.40 -18.42 -16.35
C VAL A 66 -10.45 -19.54 -16.19
N GLY A 67 -10.03 -20.75 -15.85
CA GLY A 67 -10.94 -21.87 -15.60
C GLY A 67 -11.93 -21.58 -14.48
N GLY A 68 -11.49 -20.95 -13.39
CA GLY A 68 -12.35 -20.51 -12.30
C GLY A 68 -13.41 -19.51 -12.75
N VAL A 69 -13.01 -18.45 -13.47
CA VAL A 69 -13.94 -17.43 -13.99
C VAL A 69 -14.95 -18.06 -14.95
N VAL A 70 -14.49 -18.88 -15.90
CA VAL A 70 -15.37 -19.59 -16.84
C VAL A 70 -16.36 -20.49 -16.09
N GLY A 71 -15.89 -21.26 -15.11
CA GLY A 71 -16.73 -22.12 -14.28
C GLY A 71 -17.82 -21.32 -13.55
N VAL A 72 -17.46 -20.19 -12.94
CA VAL A 72 -18.42 -19.29 -12.27
C VAL A 72 -19.46 -18.77 -13.25
N VAL A 73 -19.05 -18.27 -14.43
CA VAL A 73 -19.97 -17.77 -15.45
C VAL A 73 -20.94 -18.87 -15.93
N VAL A 74 -20.44 -20.09 -16.14
CA VAL A 74 -21.28 -21.24 -16.54
C VAL A 74 -22.30 -21.56 -15.45
N VAL A 75 -21.89 -21.59 -14.18
CA VAL A 75 -22.80 -21.81 -13.05
C VAL A 75 -23.89 -20.74 -13.00
N PHE A 76 -23.53 -19.45 -13.13
CA PHE A 76 -24.51 -18.36 -13.17
C PHE A 76 -25.46 -18.46 -14.36
N ALA A 77 -24.97 -18.85 -15.54
CA ALA A 77 -25.80 -19.03 -16.73
C ALA A 77 -26.82 -20.16 -16.54
N ILE A 78 -26.42 -21.27 -15.91
CA ILE A 78 -27.32 -22.39 -15.57
C ILE A 78 -28.39 -21.93 -14.58
N ILE A 79 -28.00 -21.22 -13.51
CA ILE A 79 -28.96 -20.68 -12.53
C ILE A 79 -29.97 -19.76 -13.23
N ARG A 80 -29.49 -18.82 -14.05
CA ARG A 80 -30.35 -17.92 -14.83
C ARG A 80 -31.33 -18.68 -15.73
N LYS A 81 -30.87 -19.78 -16.35
CA LYS A 81 -31.72 -20.61 -17.23
C LYS A 81 -32.79 -21.40 -16.47
N VAL A 82 -32.57 -21.74 -15.19
CA VAL A 82 -33.53 -22.48 -14.37
C VAL A 82 -34.57 -21.55 -13.72
N VAL A 83 -34.17 -20.31 -13.42
CA VAL A 83 -35.04 -19.32 -12.76
C VAL A 83 -35.96 -18.57 -13.74
N ASN A 84 -35.54 -18.42 -15.00
CA ASN A 84 -36.32 -17.80 -16.08
C ASN A 84 -37.10 -18.84 -16.88
#